data_AF-W5SPE3-F1
#
_entry.id   AF-W5SPE3-F1
#
_cell.length_a   1.000
_cell.length_b   1.000
_cell.length_c   1.000
_cell.angle_alpha   90.00
_cell.angle_beta   90.00
_cell.angle_gamma   90.00
#
_symmetry.space_group_name_H-M   'P 1'
#
loop_
_entity.id
_entity.type
_entity.pdbx_description
1 polymer ?
#
loop_
_entity_poly.entity_id
_entity_poly.type
_entity_poly.pdbx_seq_one_letter_code
_entity_poly.pdbx_strand_id
1 'polypeptide(L)'
;MNKVKRAYEDYAMYFEEGRLNDAEIAKELCVSRANVCKMRQKWESSKDNPKEFDSDNKITICKTTLNSILDRVLETNAKARELKSQFSIAKSQLGLKFMKAFNNYLELELED
;
A
#
# COMPACT_ATOMS: atom_id res chain seq x y z
N MET A 1 29.27 -20.75 28.75
CA MET A 1 28.06 -20.31 28.02
C MET A 1 28.46 -19.77 26.66
N ASN A 2 28.11 -20.45 25.58
CA ASN A 2 28.27 -19.90 24.23
C ASN A 2 27.29 -18.75 24.07
N LYS A 3 27.79 -17.51 24.02
CA LYS A 3 26.96 -16.32 23.75
C LYS A 3 26.59 -16.38 22.27
N VAL A 4 25.40 -16.90 21.96
CA VAL A 4 24.83 -16.79 20.61
C VAL A 4 24.72 -15.29 20.32
N LYS A 5 25.42 -14.81 19.29
CA LYS A 5 25.28 -13.43 18.84
C LYS A 5 23.89 -13.28 18.25
N ARG A 6 23.07 -12.42 18.84
CA ARG A 6 21.74 -12.05 18.33
C ARG A 6 21.88 -10.85 17.40
N ALA A 7 21.18 -10.92 16.27
CA ALA A 7 21.11 -9.81 15.32
C ALA A 7 20.18 -8.72 15.86
N TYR A 8 20.22 -7.52 15.27
CA TYR A 8 19.36 -6.41 15.71
C TYR A 8 17.88 -6.73 15.50
N GLU A 9 17.57 -7.43 14.42
CA GLU A 9 16.24 -7.87 14.01
C GLU A 9 15.60 -8.78 15.07
N ASP A 10 16.40 -9.62 15.74
CA ASP A 10 15.93 -10.49 16.83
C ASP A 10 15.36 -9.68 18.01
N TYR A 11 15.85 -8.46 18.24
CA TYR A 11 15.34 -7.55 19.27
C TYR A 11 14.16 -6.72 18.78
N ALA A 12 14.25 -6.21 17.55
CA ALA A 12 13.25 -5.30 16.98
C ALA A 12 11.85 -5.93 16.94
N MET A 13 11.76 -7.23 16.64
CA MET A 13 10.50 -7.98 16.67
C MET A 13 9.76 -7.85 18.01
N TYR A 14 10.45 -8.02 19.14
CA TYR A 14 9.84 -7.91 20.47
C TYR A 14 9.47 -6.47 20.84
N PHE A 15 10.25 -5.50 20.37
CA PHE A 15 9.96 -4.08 20.62
C PHE A 15 8.73 -3.61 19.84
N GLU A 16 8.54 -4.10 18.61
CA GLU A 16 7.35 -3.83 17.79
C GLU A 16 6.10 -4.47 18.36
N GLU A 17 6.18 -5.70 18.87
CA GLU A 17 5.03 -6.37 19.49
C GLU A 17 4.59 -5.72 20.80
N GLY A 18 5.53 -5.17 21.59
CA GLY A 18 5.25 -4.46 22.84
C GLY A 18 4.67 -5.33 23.97
N ARG A 19 4.67 -6.66 23.81
CA ARG A 19 4.06 -7.61 24.76
C ARG A 19 4.97 -8.03 25.91
N LEU A 20 6.28 -7.95 25.71
CA LEU A 20 7.28 -8.40 26.67
C LEU A 20 8.12 -7.22 27.19
N ASN A 21 8.43 -7.26 28.48
CA ASN A 21 9.35 -6.32 29.10
C ASN A 21 10.82 -6.73 28.87
N ASP A 22 11.76 -5.82 29.12
CA ASP A 22 13.19 -6.05 28.86
C ASP A 22 13.78 -7.27 29.58
N ALA A 23 13.24 -7.66 30.74
CA ALA A 23 13.71 -8.83 31.46
C ALA A 23 13.21 -10.14 30.83
N GLU A 24 12.00 -10.13 30.27
CA GLU A 24 11.43 -11.27 29.54
C GLU A 24 12.16 -11.47 28.21
N ILE A 25 12.38 -10.38 27.46
CA ILE A 25 13.14 -10.40 26.20
C ILE A 25 14.57 -10.89 26.44
N ALA A 26 15.21 -10.47 27.54
CA ALA A 26 16.55 -10.91 27.90
C ALA A 26 16.63 -12.43 28.14
N LYS A 27 15.60 -13.01 28.80
CA LYS A 27 15.49 -14.46 29.01
C LYS A 27 15.29 -15.19 27.69
N GLU A 28 14.37 -14.72 26.87
CA GLU A 28 14.01 -15.33 25.58
C GLU A 28 15.19 -15.34 24.60
N LEU A 29 15.90 -14.22 24.49
CA LEU A 29 17.05 -14.09 23.61
C LEU A 29 18.36 -14.65 24.20
N CYS A 30 18.34 -15.11 25.46
CA CYS A 30 19.52 -15.55 26.21
C CYS A 30 20.63 -14.49 26.28
N VAL A 31 20.27 -13.24 26.55
CA VAL A 31 21.18 -12.08 26.61
C VAL A 31 21.01 -11.29 27.89
N SER A 32 21.91 -10.34 28.16
CA SER A 32 21.76 -9.48 29.33
C SER A 32 20.66 -8.44 29.13
N ARG A 33 19.94 -8.11 30.21
CA ARG A 33 18.95 -7.01 30.21
C ARG A 33 19.55 -5.69 29.74
N ALA A 34 20.80 -5.41 30.13
CA ALA A 34 21.53 -4.22 29.67
C ALA A 34 21.70 -4.18 28.15
N ASN A 35 21.86 -5.33 27.49
CA ASN A 35 21.92 -5.40 26.03
C ASN A 35 20.57 -5.08 25.40
N VAL A 36 19.48 -5.60 25.98
CA VAL A 36 18.11 -5.30 25.53
C VAL A 36 17.83 -3.80 25.64
N CYS A 37 18.14 -3.17 26.78
CA CYS A 37 17.94 -1.72 26.96
C CYS A 37 18.71 -0.89 25.91
N LYS A 38 19.96 -1.28 25.59
CA LYS A 38 20.75 -0.61 24.53
C LYS A 38 20.09 -0.74 23.15
N MET A 39 19.59 -1.93 22.82
CA MET A 39 18.91 -2.16 21.54
C MET A 39 17.56 -1.42 21.47
N ARG A 40 16.85 -1.31 22.60
CA ARG A 40 15.59 -0.55 22.70
C ARG A 40 15.83 0.93 22.45
N GLN A 41 16.83 1.53 23.10
CA GLN A 41 17.22 2.92 22.84
C GLN A 41 17.59 3.17 21.38
N LYS A 42 18.31 2.23 20.74
CA LYS A 42 18.62 2.29 19.30
C LYS A 42 17.37 2.21 18.43
N TRP A 43 16.41 1.36 18.79
CA TRP A 43 15.15 1.20 18.07
C TRP A 43 14.22 2.41 18.23
N GLU A 44 14.10 2.96 19.44
CA GLU A 44 13.32 4.17 19.73
C GLU A 44 13.91 5.39 19.00
N SER A 45 15.22 5.58 19.06
CA SER A 45 15.89 6.68 18.32
C SER A 45 15.81 6.56 16.80
N SER A 46 15.60 5.35 16.26
CA SER A 46 15.39 5.13 14.82
C SER A 46 13.93 5.33 14.39
N LYS A 47 12.97 5.33 15.33
CA LYS A 47 11.56 5.65 15.04
C LYS A 47 11.32 7.14 14.85
N ASP A 48 11.94 7.96 15.69
CA ASP A 48 11.70 9.41 15.71
C ASP A 48 12.56 10.17 14.71
N ASN A 49 13.65 9.57 14.25
CA ASN A 49 14.49 10.12 13.22
C ASN A 49 14.86 8.98 12.26
N PRO A 50 14.12 8.77 11.16
CA PRO A 50 14.49 7.79 10.17
C PRO A 50 15.77 8.30 9.51
N LYS A 51 16.93 8.00 10.10
CA LYS A 51 18.18 8.09 9.36
C LYS A 51 17.99 7.14 8.19
N GLU A 52 17.83 7.75 7.02
CA GLU A 52 17.98 7.09 5.73
C GLU A 52 19.17 6.14 5.88
N PHE A 53 18.87 4.84 5.84
CA PHE A 53 19.91 3.86 5.58
C PHE A 53 20.32 4.09 4.15
N ASP A 54 21.28 4.99 3.96
CA ASP A 54 21.98 5.18 2.71
C ASP A 54 22.88 3.95 2.53
N SER A 55 22.27 2.86 2.06
CA SER A 55 22.99 1.84 1.33
C SER A 55 22.80 2.21 -0.13
N ASP A 56 23.90 2.44 -0.85
CA ASP A 56 24.00 3.04 -2.19
C ASP A 56 23.11 2.41 -3.30
N ASN A 57 22.27 1.42 -3.00
CA ASN A 57 21.36 0.74 -3.92
C ASN A 57 19.97 0.36 -3.33
N LYS A 58 19.56 0.80 -2.13
CA LYS A 58 18.28 0.38 -1.53
C LYS A 58 17.38 1.54 -1.16
N ILE A 59 16.39 1.83 -2.02
CA ILE A 59 15.31 2.76 -1.71
C ILE A 59 14.35 2.09 -0.70
N THR A 60 14.25 2.66 0.50
CA THR A 60 13.29 2.21 1.52
C THR A 60 12.08 3.14 1.50
N ILE A 61 10.91 2.61 1.11
CA ILE A 61 9.64 3.36 1.11
C ILE A 61 8.84 2.96 2.36
N CYS A 62 8.31 3.95 3.07
CA CYS A 62 7.45 3.70 4.22
C CYS A 62 6.16 2.99 3.79
N LYS A 63 5.70 2.02 4.60
CA LYS A 63 4.47 1.26 4.37
C LYS A 63 3.24 2.15 4.13
N THR A 64 3.14 3.26 4.87
CA THR A 64 2.01 4.20 4.74
C THR A 64 2.00 4.90 3.38
N THR A 65 3.18 5.31 2.89
CA THR A 65 3.36 5.91 1.56
C THR A 65 3.03 4.91 0.46
N LEU A 66 3.46 3.66 0.60
CA LEU A 66 3.11 2.62 -0.37
C LEU A 66 1.60 2.39 -0.43
N ASN A 67 0.95 2.26 0.74
CA ASN A 67 -0.49 2.02 0.80
C ASN A 67 -1.29 3.18 0.20
N SER A 68 -0.94 4.44 0.49
CA SER A 68 -1.67 5.58 -0.08
C SER A 68 -1.53 5.68 -1.60
N ILE A 69 -0.37 5.30 -2.14
CA ILE A 69 -0.16 5.19 -3.60
C ILE A 69 -1.06 4.09 -4.18
N LEU A 70 -1.10 2.92 -3.54
CA LEU A 70 -1.94 1.81 -3.97
C LEU A 70 -3.43 2.17 -3.95
N ASP A 71 -3.91 2.76 -2.86
CA ASP A 71 -5.30 3.19 -2.71
C ASP A 71 -5.68 4.19 -3.81
N ARG A 72 -4.82 5.18 -4.07
CA ARG A 72 -5.03 6.17 -5.14
C ARG A 72 -5.08 5.52 -6.52
N VAL A 73 -4.19 4.57 -6.79
CA VAL A 73 -4.15 3.85 -8.08
C VAL A 73 -5.40 3.00 -8.26
N LEU A 74 -5.84 2.29 -7.21
CA LEU A 74 -7.06 1.48 -7.24
C LEU A 74 -8.30 2.36 -7.50
N GLU A 75 -8.41 3.48 -6.81
CA GLU A 75 -9.52 4.43 -7.00
C GLU A 75 -9.53 5.01 -8.41
N THR A 76 -8.36 5.45 -8.90
CA THR A 76 -8.23 6.02 -10.26
C THR A 76 -8.59 4.98 -11.33
N ASN A 77 -8.17 3.72 -11.15
CA ASN A 77 -8.51 2.63 -12.05
C ASN A 77 -10.01 2.29 -12.02
N ALA A 78 -10.64 2.31 -10.84
CA ALA A 78 -12.08 2.12 -10.72
C ALA A 78 -12.86 3.22 -11.46
N LYS A 79 -12.47 4.50 -11.27
CA LYS A 79 -13.06 5.64 -11.99
C LYS A 79 -12.90 5.53 -13.51
N ALA A 80 -11.72 5.12 -13.99
CA ALA A 80 -11.47 4.94 -15.42
C ALA A 80 -12.35 3.83 -16.03
N ARG A 81 -12.54 2.72 -15.31
CA ARG A 81 -13.44 1.62 -15.75
C ARG A 81 -14.89 2.08 -15.82
N GLU A 82 -15.34 2.81 -14.81
CA GLU A 82 -16.70 3.36 -14.78
C GLU A 82 -16.93 4.32 -15.96
N LEU A 83 -16.02 5.27 -16.19
CA LEU A 83 -16.09 6.20 -17.33
C LEU A 83 -16.13 5.45 -18.67
N LYS A 84 -15.32 4.40 -18.83
CA LYS A 84 -15.33 3.58 -20.04
C LYS A 84 -16.68 2.88 -20.26
N SER A 85 -17.28 2.38 -19.19
CA SER A 85 -18.63 1.78 -19.22
C SER A 85 -19.68 2.80 -19.64
N GLN A 86 -19.70 3.97 -18.98
CA GLN A 86 -20.62 5.07 -19.29
C GLN A 86 -20.48 5.54 -20.75
N PHE A 87 -19.25 5.67 -21.24
CA PHE A 87 -19.00 6.02 -22.64
C PHE A 87 -19.57 4.97 -23.61
N SER A 88 -19.40 3.69 -23.32
CA SER A 88 -19.96 2.60 -24.13
C SER A 88 -21.49 2.63 -24.19
N ILE A 89 -22.13 2.93 -23.06
CA ILE A 89 -23.60 3.08 -22.97
C ILE A 89 -24.05 4.29 -23.78
N ALA A 90 -23.42 5.46 -23.59
CA ALA A 90 -23.76 6.69 -24.31
C ALA A 90 -23.60 6.52 -25.83
N LYS A 91 -22.51 5.88 -26.29
CA LYS A 91 -22.30 5.55 -27.70
C LYS A 91 -23.43 4.68 -28.26
N SER A 92 -23.83 3.64 -27.51
CA SER A 92 -24.90 2.74 -27.94
C SER A 92 -26.25 3.47 -28.03
N GLN A 93 -26.57 4.30 -27.04
CA GLN A 93 -27.78 5.12 -27.05
C GLN A 93 -27.81 6.11 -28.22
N LEU A 94 -26.67 6.75 -28.52
CA LEU A 94 -26.57 7.64 -29.68
C LEU A 94 -26.82 6.88 -30.99
N GLY A 95 -26.23 5.70 -31.15
CA GLY A 95 -26.47 4.84 -32.31
C GLY A 95 -27.95 4.46 -32.47
N LEU A 96 -28.62 4.09 -31.38
CA LEU A 96 -30.05 3.79 -31.40
C LEU A 96 -30.91 5.01 -31.77
N LYS A 97 -30.60 6.19 -31.23
CA LYS A 97 -31.28 7.44 -31.59
C LYS A 97 -31.10 7.78 -33.06
N PHE A 98 -29.88 7.62 -33.57
CA PHE A 98 -29.57 7.81 -34.99
C PHE A 98 -30.40 6.86 -35.86
N MET A 99 -30.36 5.56 -35.58
CA MET A 99 -31.11 4.57 -36.36
C MET A 99 -32.62 4.84 -36.35
N LYS A 100 -33.17 5.25 -35.19
CA LYS A 100 -34.58 5.62 -35.10
C LYS A 100 -34.91 6.84 -35.97
N ALA A 101 -34.10 7.90 -35.88
CA ALA A 101 -34.30 9.10 -36.69
C ALA A 101 -34.16 8.82 -38.19
N PHE A 102 -33.19 7.99 -38.56
CA PHE A 102 -32.94 7.59 -39.94
C PHE A 102 -34.09 6.76 -40.51
N ASN A 103 -34.59 5.77 -39.77
CA ASN A 103 -35.75 4.97 -40.20
C ASN A 103 -36.99 5.85 -40.38
N ASN A 104 -37.28 6.73 -39.43
CA ASN A 104 -38.40 7.67 -39.54
C ASN A 104 -38.28 8.57 -40.77
N TYR A 105 -37.07 9.02 -41.11
CA TYR A 105 -36.83 9.81 -42.31
C TYR A 105 -37.11 9.00 -43.58
N LEU A 106 -36.62 7.76 -43.66
CA LEU A 106 -36.87 6.88 -44.79
C LEU A 106 -38.37 6.56 -44.97
N GLU A 107 -39.10 6.34 -43.88
CA GLU A 107 -40.55 6.09 -43.95
C GLU A 107 -41.28 7.30 -44.56
N LEU A 108 -40.93 8.53 -44.16
CA LEU A 108 -41.53 9.75 -44.70
C LEU A 108 -41.16 10.00 -46.18
N GLU A 109 -39.91 9.77 -46.57
CA GLU A 109 -39.44 10.01 -47.94
C GLU A 109 -39.93 8.94 -48.95
N LEU A 110 -40.40 7.78 -48.47
CA LEU A 110 -40.93 6.69 -49.29
C LEU A 110 -42.47 6.68 -49.40
N GLU A 111 -43.16 7.54 -48.65
CA GLU A 111 -44.62 7.73 -48.74
C GLU A 111 -45.05 8.83 -49.74
N ASP A 112 -44.10 9.62 -50.27
CA ASP A 112 -44.28 10.57 -51.39
C ASP A 112 -43.98 9.93 -52.77
#